data_AF-A0A3N2N169-F1
#
_entry.id   AF-A0A3N2N169-F1
#
_cell.length_a   1.000
_cell.length_b   1.000
_cell.length_c   1.000
_cell.angle_alpha   90.00
_cell.angle_beta   90.00
_cell.angle_gamma   90.00
#
_symmetry.space_group_name_H-M   'P 1'
#
loop_
_entity.id
_entity.type
_entity.pdbx_description
1 polymer ?
#
loop_
_entity_poly.entity_id
_entity_poly.type
_entity_poly.pdbx_seq_one_letter_code
_entity_poly.pdbx_strand_id
1 'polypeptide(L)'
;MIELDFLCSSEAIMPLVGQVDEYIFIVRRGVTVHPSANALHRMRQVARMTGASVVYSDYYERRDGLLSPHRLIDCSRGGVLRDDFDFGHLMLVDSRALESALASVQRHYDYAAFYALRLALSRQGKVMHCPELLYTSEGVAGGSSQFDYVDPRNRAVQVEMEQACTEHLKAVGAWLAPEFRKVDLSGSWPVEASVVIPVRNRVSTVADAVKSALSQEARFRFNVIVVDNHSTDGTTEVVASIAAADDRVIHIVPESDTLGIGGCWNRALTDSRCGKFAVQLDSDDVYSDTSVLTRIVDEFYRSNCAMVVGSYMLTDFDKNPIPPGVIDHREWTDANGRNNALRVNGLGAPRAFFTPVVRDILFPDTCYGEDYAMGLAVSREYRIGRIYDVLYLCRRWEGNSDASLSLDRLNANNLYKDTLRSWELEARINLNRDRHEA
;
A
#
# COMPACT_ATOMS: atom_id res chain seq x y z
N MET A 1 30.83 15.05 3.71
CA MET A 1 29.73 14.10 3.47
C MET A 1 29.89 12.97 4.47
N ILE A 2 28.80 12.51 5.09
CA ILE A 2 28.81 11.44 6.09
C ILE A 2 28.16 10.23 5.45
N GLU A 3 28.85 9.10 5.44
CA GLU A 3 28.32 7.85 4.90
C GLU A 3 27.54 7.08 5.96
N LEU A 4 26.31 6.70 5.61
CA LEU A 4 25.40 6.03 6.51
C LEU A 4 24.69 4.88 5.80
N ASP A 5 24.58 3.73 6.48
CA ASP A 5 23.66 2.68 6.04
C ASP A 5 22.23 3.08 6.42
N PHE A 6 21.27 2.87 5.53
CA PHE A 6 19.88 3.22 5.80
C PHE A 6 19.20 2.16 6.68
N LEU A 7 19.76 0.96 6.75
CA LEU A 7 19.43 -0.03 7.77
C LEU A 7 20.52 0.00 8.83
N CYS A 8 20.33 0.76 9.90
CA CYS A 8 21.37 0.97 10.89
C CYS A 8 20.86 1.18 12.31
N SER A 9 21.77 0.97 13.26
CA SER A 9 21.50 1.12 14.68
C SER A 9 21.58 2.58 15.15
N SER A 10 21.10 2.84 16.36
CA SER A 10 21.19 4.16 17.01
C SER A 10 22.65 4.63 17.16
N GLU A 11 23.60 3.71 17.37
CA GLU A 11 25.03 4.04 17.42
C GLU A 11 25.56 4.53 16.07
N ALA A 12 25.05 3.98 14.96
CA ALA A 12 25.53 4.31 13.62
C ALA A 12 25.18 5.75 13.21
N ILE A 13 24.13 6.35 13.79
CA ILE A 13 23.75 7.74 13.55
C ILE A 13 24.43 8.74 14.51
N MET A 14 25.15 8.27 15.54
CA MET A 14 25.86 9.15 16.49
C MET A 14 26.90 10.09 15.86
N PRO A 15 27.61 9.74 14.78
CA PRO A 15 28.51 10.68 14.10
C PRO A 15 27.82 11.95 13.57
N LEU A 16 26.48 11.95 13.47
CA LEU A 16 25.69 13.11 13.07
C LEU A 16 25.55 14.16 14.19
N VAL A 17 25.83 13.80 15.45
CA VAL A 17 25.72 14.69 16.61
C VAL A 17 26.86 15.71 16.64
N GLY A 18 26.55 16.96 16.98
CA GLY A 18 27.56 18.01 17.23
C GLY A 18 28.22 18.56 15.97
N GLN A 19 27.58 18.38 14.81
CA GLN A 19 28.07 18.89 13.53
C GLN A 19 27.85 20.40 13.44
N VAL A 20 28.91 21.13 13.08
CA VAL A 20 28.94 22.61 13.19
C VAL A 20 28.58 23.34 11.89
N ASP A 21 28.55 22.64 10.76
CA ASP A 21 28.15 23.22 9.49
C ASP A 21 26.65 23.56 9.50
N GLU A 22 26.23 24.56 8.72
CA GLU A 22 24.80 24.90 8.55
C GLU A 22 24.00 23.72 7.96
N TYR A 23 24.63 22.96 7.06
CA TYR A 23 24.04 21.81 6.42
C TYR A 23 25.00 20.64 6.31
N ILE A 24 24.45 19.44 6.38
CA ILE A 24 25.19 18.17 6.32
C ILE A 24 24.72 17.39 5.11
N PHE A 25 25.67 16.76 4.42
CA PHE A 25 25.37 15.81 3.36
C PHE A 25 25.47 14.39 3.88
N ILE A 26 24.39 13.62 3.78
CA ILE A 26 24.33 12.19 4.09
C ILE A 26 24.37 11.43 2.76
N VAL A 27 25.28 10.45 2.67
CA VAL A 27 25.46 9.59 1.49
C VAL A 27 25.14 8.15 1.89
N ARG A 28 24.38 7.44 1.04
CA ARG A 28 24.10 6.02 1.26
C ARG A 28 25.42 5.23 1.18
N ARG A 29 25.75 4.51 2.25
CA ARG A 29 26.94 3.66 2.31
C ARG A 29 26.90 2.61 1.20
N GLY A 30 28.07 2.36 0.58
CA GLY A 30 28.22 1.40 -0.52
C GLY A 30 27.86 1.95 -1.91
N VAL A 31 27.48 3.24 -2.00
CA VAL A 31 27.28 3.95 -3.27
C VAL A 31 28.29 5.08 -3.38
N THR A 32 28.96 5.18 -4.52
CA THR A 32 29.79 6.34 -4.85
C THR A 32 28.92 7.39 -5.51
N VAL A 33 28.90 8.61 -4.98
CA VAL A 33 28.20 9.75 -5.57
C VAL A 33 29.20 10.73 -6.16
N HIS A 34 28.92 11.17 -7.39
CA HIS A 34 29.70 12.15 -8.14
C HIS A 34 28.83 13.39 -8.38
N PRO A 35 28.83 14.38 -7.47
CA PRO A 35 28.06 15.60 -7.66
C PRO A 35 28.55 16.41 -8.87
N SER A 36 27.61 16.97 -9.62
CA SER A 36 27.94 17.94 -10.67
C SER A 36 28.58 19.20 -10.07
N ALA A 37 29.29 19.99 -10.88
CA ALA A 37 30.12 21.12 -10.42
C ALA A 37 29.45 22.08 -9.42
N ASN A 38 28.13 22.30 -9.53
CA ASN A 38 27.37 23.19 -8.64
C ASN A 38 26.26 22.47 -7.84
N ALA A 39 26.22 21.15 -7.85
CA ALA A 39 25.15 20.35 -7.26
C ALA A 39 24.92 20.63 -5.77
N LEU A 40 25.99 20.57 -4.98
CA LEU A 40 25.92 20.80 -3.53
C LEU A 40 25.51 22.24 -3.20
N HIS A 41 25.98 23.21 -3.98
CA HIS A 41 25.55 24.60 -3.86
C HIS A 41 24.05 24.74 -4.19
N ARG A 42 23.58 24.10 -5.26
CA ARG A 42 22.18 24.11 -5.68
C ARG A 42 21.27 23.51 -4.61
N MET A 43 21.63 22.38 -4.01
CA MET A 43 20.85 21.80 -2.89
C MET A 43 20.75 22.76 -1.70
N ARG A 44 21.85 23.42 -1.32
CA ARG A 44 21.85 24.44 -0.25
C ARG A 44 20.99 25.65 -0.61
N GLN A 45 21.03 26.08 -1.87
CA GLN A 45 20.19 27.17 -2.36
C GLN A 45 18.70 26.81 -2.21
N VAL A 46 18.30 25.59 -2.61
CA VAL A 46 16.93 25.10 -2.44
C VAL A 46 16.53 25.06 -0.96
N ALA A 47 17.41 24.54 -0.08
CA ALA A 47 17.14 24.51 1.36
C ALA A 47 16.90 25.91 1.93
N ARG A 48 17.76 26.89 1.61
CA ARG A 48 17.62 28.28 2.06
C ARG A 48 16.37 28.97 1.49
N MET A 49 16.01 28.72 0.23
CA MET A 49 14.83 29.30 -0.40
C MET A 49 13.52 28.79 0.22
N THR A 50 13.50 27.56 0.72
CA THR A 50 12.28 26.86 1.13
C THR A 50 12.14 26.67 2.63
N GLY A 51 13.24 26.84 3.38
CA GLY A 51 13.32 26.48 4.80
C GLY A 51 13.23 24.97 5.04
N ALA A 52 13.70 24.15 4.10
CA ALA A 52 13.60 22.70 4.18
C ALA A 52 14.53 22.12 5.25
N SER A 53 14.04 21.14 6.01
CA SER A 53 14.88 20.34 6.91
C SER A 53 15.68 19.29 6.14
N VAL A 54 15.17 18.86 4.99
CA VAL A 54 15.80 17.88 4.11
C VAL A 54 15.64 18.31 2.65
N VAL A 55 16.71 18.19 1.86
CA VAL A 55 16.67 18.29 0.39
C VAL A 55 17.29 17.05 -0.24
N TYR A 56 16.62 16.50 -1.24
CA TYR A 56 17.12 15.40 -2.08
C TYR A 56 16.83 15.70 -3.55
N SER A 57 17.45 14.96 -4.48
CA SER A 57 17.31 15.24 -5.90
C SER A 57 17.30 14.00 -6.77
N ASP A 58 16.75 14.16 -7.97
CA ASP A 58 17.02 13.25 -9.09
C ASP A 58 18.54 13.09 -9.31
N TYR A 59 18.91 11.97 -9.94
CA TYR A 59 20.30 11.66 -10.23
C TYR A 59 20.43 10.81 -11.48
N TYR A 60 21.64 10.76 -12.02
CA TYR A 60 21.97 9.76 -13.03
C TYR A 60 22.47 8.49 -12.35
N GLU A 61 21.91 7.35 -12.72
CA GLU A 61 22.46 6.06 -12.33
C GLU A 61 23.42 5.57 -13.42
N ARG A 62 24.64 5.17 -13.03
CA ARG A 62 25.58 4.49 -13.91
C ARG A 62 25.58 3.00 -13.63
N ARG A 63 25.14 2.20 -14.60
CA ARG A 63 25.22 0.73 -14.58
C ARG A 63 25.88 0.24 -15.86
N ASP A 64 26.88 -0.64 -15.72
CA ASP A 64 27.60 -1.25 -16.85
C ASP A 64 28.10 -0.23 -17.90
N GLY A 65 28.54 0.94 -17.43
CA GLY A 65 29.01 2.04 -18.27
C GLY A 65 27.90 2.91 -18.89
N LEU A 66 26.64 2.47 -18.88
CA LEU A 66 25.49 3.24 -19.35
C LEU A 66 25.03 4.22 -18.27
N LEU A 67 24.69 5.44 -18.69
CA LEU A 67 24.15 6.48 -17.82
C LEU A 67 22.65 6.64 -18.11
N SER A 68 21.81 6.48 -17.10
CA SER A 68 20.35 6.65 -17.21
C SER A 68 19.82 7.62 -16.15
N PRO A 69 18.87 8.52 -16.49
CA PRO A 69 18.24 9.37 -15.49
C PRO A 69 17.36 8.54 -14.55
N HIS A 70 17.54 8.73 -13.24
CA HIS A 70 16.70 8.19 -12.19
C HIS A 70 15.90 9.33 -11.57
N ARG A 71 14.60 9.35 -11.88
CA ARG A 71 13.65 10.34 -11.37
C ARG A 71 13.08 9.85 -10.04
N LEU A 72 13.04 10.71 -9.04
CA LEU A 72 12.41 10.47 -7.75
C LEU A 72 11.04 11.15 -7.69
N ILE A 73 10.28 10.85 -6.64
CA ILE A 73 8.94 11.41 -6.41
C ILE A 73 8.96 12.48 -5.34
N ASP A 74 8.02 13.42 -5.44
CA ASP A 74 7.80 14.42 -4.42
C ASP A 74 7.33 13.80 -3.11
N CYS A 75 7.80 14.36 -2.00
CA CYS A 75 7.32 14.01 -0.67
C CYS A 75 6.13 14.90 -0.31
N SER A 76 4.93 14.30 -0.22
CA SER A 76 3.73 15.03 0.23
C SER A 76 3.83 15.35 1.73
N ARG A 77 3.05 16.34 2.21
CA ARG A 77 3.00 16.69 3.63
C ARG A 77 2.46 15.47 4.42
N GLY A 78 3.31 14.84 5.22
CA GLY A 78 2.99 13.58 5.90
C GLY A 78 3.41 12.31 5.14
N GLY A 79 3.91 12.42 3.91
CA GLY A 79 4.13 11.35 2.94
C GLY A 79 5.42 10.55 3.10
N VAL A 80 6.02 10.54 4.30
CA VAL A 80 7.26 9.79 4.57
C VAL A 80 7.02 8.48 5.33
N LEU A 81 5.77 8.00 5.40
CA LEU A 81 5.43 6.92 6.33
C LEU A 81 5.96 5.56 5.90
N ARG A 82 6.02 5.23 4.61
CA ARG A 82 6.57 3.92 4.19
C ARG A 82 8.08 3.88 4.41
N ASP A 83 8.61 2.79 4.97
CA ASP A 83 10.03 2.64 5.30
C ASP A 83 10.92 2.61 4.06
N ASP A 84 10.38 2.21 2.91
CA ASP A 84 11.03 2.08 1.60
C ASP A 84 10.94 3.34 0.69
N PHE A 85 10.63 4.52 1.23
CA PHE A 85 10.62 5.76 0.44
C PHE A 85 12.03 6.08 -0.11
N ASP A 86 12.13 6.31 -1.41
CA ASP A 86 13.41 6.54 -2.10
C ASP A 86 13.79 8.04 -2.08
N PHE A 87 14.81 8.36 -1.28
CA PHE A 87 15.44 9.69 -1.22
C PHE A 87 16.66 9.81 -2.16
N GLY A 88 16.94 8.78 -2.96
CA GLY A 88 18.19 8.65 -3.69
C GLY A 88 19.36 8.32 -2.76
N HIS A 89 20.57 8.63 -3.22
CA HIS A 89 21.83 8.30 -2.54
C HIS A 89 22.52 9.49 -1.87
N LEU A 90 21.99 10.70 -2.04
CA LEU A 90 22.53 11.93 -1.47
C LEU A 90 21.41 12.81 -0.91
N MET A 91 21.48 13.09 0.38
CA MET A 91 20.55 13.98 1.08
C MET A 91 21.32 15.14 1.71
N LEU A 92 20.77 16.35 1.61
CA LEU A 92 21.17 17.50 2.40
C LEU A 92 20.23 17.62 3.60
N VAL A 93 20.77 17.78 4.80
CA VAL A 93 20.00 17.94 6.05
C VAL A 93 20.41 19.23 6.74
N ASP A 94 19.43 20.01 7.19
CA ASP A 94 19.65 21.19 8.05
C ASP A 94 20.12 20.75 9.44
N SER A 95 21.24 21.31 9.91
CA SER A 95 21.86 20.85 11.16
C SER A 95 21.01 21.15 12.39
N ARG A 96 20.24 22.25 12.40
CA ARG A 96 19.35 22.58 13.54
C ARG A 96 18.16 21.63 13.58
N ALA A 97 17.59 21.32 12.42
CA ALA A 97 16.55 20.31 12.30
C ALA A 97 17.07 18.93 12.71
N LEU A 98 18.32 18.60 12.35
CA LEU A 98 18.96 17.33 12.73
C LEU A 98 19.16 17.20 14.24
N GLU A 99 19.66 18.23 14.91
CA GLU A 99 19.81 18.23 16.36
C GLU A 99 18.46 18.02 17.07
N SER A 100 17.44 18.76 16.65
CA SER A 100 16.07 18.61 17.19
C SER A 100 15.49 17.22 16.89
N ALA A 101 15.72 16.70 15.69
CA ALA A 101 15.26 15.38 15.28
C ALA A 101 15.91 14.28 16.14
N LEU A 102 17.24 14.29 16.28
CA LEU A 102 17.99 13.35 17.10
C LEU A 102 17.54 13.38 18.56
N ALA A 103 17.32 14.58 19.13
CA ALA A 103 16.81 14.73 20.50
C ALA A 103 15.39 14.15 20.68
N SER A 104 14.59 14.11 19.61
CA SER A 104 13.23 13.57 19.64
C SER A 104 13.13 12.04 19.44
N VAL A 105 14.21 11.39 18.96
CA VAL A 105 14.28 9.93 18.82
C VAL A 105 14.77 9.35 20.13
N GLN A 106 13.84 8.93 20.99
CA GLN A 106 14.16 8.45 22.34
C GLN A 106 14.46 6.95 22.41
N ARG A 107 13.96 6.18 21.44
CA ARG A 107 14.12 4.73 21.40
C ARG A 107 15.45 4.33 20.78
N HIS A 108 16.04 3.28 21.34
CA HIS A 108 17.17 2.60 20.76
C HIS A 108 16.70 1.57 19.71
N TYR A 109 17.40 1.55 18.57
CA TYR A 109 17.12 0.69 17.42
C TYR A 109 18.41 -0.01 16.99
N ASP A 110 18.31 -1.26 16.57
CA ASP A 110 19.40 -1.99 15.93
C ASP A 110 19.40 -1.80 14.39
N TYR A 111 18.25 -1.47 13.81
CA TYR A 111 18.03 -1.44 12.37
C TYR A 111 17.27 -0.20 11.87
N ALA A 112 16.32 0.33 12.64
CA ALA A 112 15.41 1.38 12.19
C ALA A 112 15.86 2.82 12.56
N ALA A 113 17.09 3.03 13.01
CA ALA A 113 17.52 4.34 13.51
C ALA A 113 17.46 5.44 12.44
N PHE A 114 17.92 5.16 11.22
CA PHE A 114 17.81 6.12 10.12
C PHE A 114 16.35 6.38 9.73
N TYR A 115 15.50 5.35 9.76
CA TYR A 115 14.07 5.51 9.50
C TYR A 115 13.39 6.42 10.53
N ALA A 116 13.63 6.17 11.82
CA ALA A 116 13.15 7.01 12.91
C ALA A 116 13.68 8.46 12.78
N LEU A 117 14.95 8.62 12.42
CA LEU A 117 15.56 9.94 12.19
C LEU A 117 14.88 10.71 11.06
N ARG A 118 14.63 10.10 9.90
CA ARG A 118 13.97 10.81 8.80
C ARG A 118 12.51 11.15 9.10
N LEU A 119 11.81 10.28 9.83
CA LEU A 119 10.48 10.56 10.36
C LEU A 119 10.50 11.71 11.39
N ALA A 120 11.59 11.87 12.14
CA ALA A 120 11.78 12.98 13.05
C ALA A 120 12.10 14.28 12.33
N LEU A 121 12.96 14.24 11.30
CA LEU A 121 13.30 15.37 10.44
C LEU A 121 12.09 15.95 9.70
N SER A 122 11.15 15.09 9.28
CA SER A 122 9.91 15.53 8.64
C SER A 122 8.96 16.30 9.58
N ARG A 123 9.13 16.17 10.91
CA ARG A 123 8.41 16.98 11.90
C ARG A 123 9.04 18.37 12.10
N GLN A 124 10.32 18.53 11.77
CA GLN A 124 11.05 19.79 12.00
C GLN A 124 10.90 20.79 10.86
N GLY A 125 10.51 20.34 9.67
CA GLY A 125 10.42 21.20 8.51
C GLY A 125 10.01 20.45 7.25
N LYS A 126 10.04 21.17 6.12
CA LYS A 126 9.70 20.59 4.82
C LYS A 126 10.78 19.63 4.36
N VAL A 127 10.34 18.55 3.73
CA VAL A 127 11.20 17.63 2.99
C VAL A 127 11.03 17.97 1.51
N MET A 128 12.08 18.48 0.88
CA MET A 128 12.00 19.06 -0.46
C MET A 128 12.71 18.19 -1.49
N HIS A 129 11.98 17.85 -2.54
CA HIS A 129 12.52 17.25 -3.75
C HIS A 129 13.01 18.34 -4.70
N CYS A 130 14.22 18.18 -5.24
CA CYS A 130 14.77 18.96 -6.33
C CYS A 130 14.77 18.11 -7.62
N PRO A 131 13.89 18.37 -8.60
CA PRO A 131 13.73 17.54 -9.81
C PRO A 131 14.84 17.76 -10.87
N GLU A 132 16.03 18.08 -10.39
CA GLU A 132 17.24 18.33 -11.19
C GLU A 132 18.19 17.14 -11.02
N LEU A 133 18.81 16.69 -12.10
CA LEU A 133 19.77 15.58 -12.09
C LEU A 133 21.13 16.08 -11.55
N LEU A 134 21.28 16.14 -10.22
CA LEU A 134 22.39 16.86 -9.59
C LEU A 134 23.67 16.02 -9.43
N TYR A 135 23.58 14.70 -9.39
CA TYR A 135 24.76 13.84 -9.23
C TYR A 135 24.65 12.56 -10.06
N THR A 136 25.78 11.88 -10.24
CA THR A 136 25.81 10.50 -10.77
C THR A 136 26.07 9.53 -9.63
N SER A 137 25.39 8.39 -9.58
CA SER A 137 25.66 7.31 -8.64
C SER A 137 26.27 6.10 -9.34
N GLU A 138 27.23 5.47 -8.66
CA GLU A 138 27.90 4.23 -9.08
C GLU A 138 27.90 3.23 -7.91
N GLY A 139 27.50 1.98 -8.17
CA GLY A 139 27.46 0.91 -7.18
C GLY A 139 26.15 0.12 -7.18
N VAL A 140 26.13 -1.00 -6.46
CA VAL A 140 24.91 -1.82 -6.30
C VAL A 140 24.14 -1.30 -5.11
N ALA A 141 23.19 -0.39 -5.35
CA ALA A 141 22.17 -0.11 -4.36
C ALA A 141 21.29 -1.36 -4.24
N GLY A 142 21.35 -2.05 -3.09
CA GLY A 142 20.41 -3.12 -2.78
C GLY A 142 18.99 -2.57 -2.93
N GLY A 143 18.26 -3.08 -3.92
CA GLY A 143 16.86 -2.74 -4.17
C GLY A 143 15.99 -3.56 -3.23
N SER A 144 15.04 -2.91 -2.57
CA SER A 144 14.01 -3.59 -1.79
C SER A 144 12.88 -4.04 -2.73
N SER A 145 12.49 -5.31 -2.69
CA SER A 145 11.30 -5.81 -3.36
C SER A 145 10.03 -5.32 -2.65
N GLN A 146 8.93 -5.21 -3.41
CA GLN A 146 7.61 -4.85 -2.88
C GLN A 146 7.13 -5.79 -1.75
N PHE A 147 7.69 -7.01 -1.64
CA PHE A 147 7.31 -8.00 -0.63
C PHE A 147 8.38 -8.24 0.45
N ASP A 148 9.43 -7.42 0.53
CA ASP A 148 10.52 -7.66 1.48
C ASP A 148 10.08 -7.60 2.95
N TYR A 149 8.96 -6.95 3.25
CA TYR A 149 8.36 -6.95 4.59
C TYR A 149 7.71 -8.29 4.98
N VAL A 150 7.42 -9.16 4.02
CA VAL A 150 6.85 -10.50 4.24
C VAL A 150 7.95 -11.53 4.48
N ASP A 151 9.22 -11.21 4.17
CA ASP A 151 10.35 -12.14 4.36
C ASP A 151 10.59 -12.42 5.87
N PRO A 152 10.47 -13.68 6.33
CA PRO A 152 10.71 -14.04 7.73
C PRO A 152 12.11 -13.65 8.23
N ARG A 153 13.11 -13.58 7.34
CA ARG A 153 14.50 -13.18 7.67
C ARG A 153 14.62 -11.71 8.05
N ASN A 154 13.63 -10.89 7.68
CA ASN A 154 13.57 -9.46 7.99
C ASN A 154 12.64 -9.14 9.18
N ARG A 155 12.13 -10.15 9.91
CA ARG A 155 11.12 -9.91 10.97
C ARG A 155 11.57 -8.93 12.04
N ALA A 156 12.82 -9.03 12.52
CA ALA A 156 13.36 -8.09 13.52
C ALA A 156 13.39 -6.65 12.99
N VAL A 157 13.84 -6.48 11.74
CA VAL A 157 13.81 -5.19 11.04
C VAL A 157 12.38 -4.67 10.96
N GLN A 158 11.43 -5.48 10.51
CA GLN A 158 10.03 -5.08 10.34
C GLN A 158 9.36 -4.65 11.65
N VAL A 159 9.68 -5.33 12.76
CA VAL A 159 9.21 -4.95 14.09
C VAL A 159 9.74 -3.57 14.49
N GLU A 160 11.01 -3.28 14.24
CA GLU A 160 11.57 -1.96 14.54
C GLU A 160 11.03 -0.86 13.62
N MET A 161 10.84 -1.15 12.33
CA MET A 161 10.21 -0.22 11.40
C MET A 161 8.78 0.10 11.85
N GLU A 162 7.99 -0.90 12.25
CA GLU A 162 6.66 -0.66 12.82
C GLU A 162 6.72 0.22 14.08
N GLN A 163 7.68 -0.02 14.98
CA GLN A 163 7.86 0.77 16.20
C GLN A 163 8.19 2.24 15.88
N ALA A 164 9.14 2.50 14.99
CA ALA A 164 9.52 3.85 14.58
C ALA A 164 8.35 4.61 13.95
N CYS A 165 7.58 3.95 13.07
CA CYS A 165 6.37 4.54 12.49
C CYS A 165 5.33 4.85 13.56
N THR A 166 5.11 3.91 14.49
CA THR A 166 4.14 4.08 15.59
C THR A 166 4.51 5.26 16.49
N GLU A 167 5.79 5.43 16.83
CA GLU A 167 6.28 6.58 17.60
C GLU A 167 6.08 7.89 16.84
N HIS A 168 6.33 7.90 15.54
CA HIS A 168 6.05 9.07 14.71
C HIS A 168 4.55 9.42 14.70
N LEU A 169 3.67 8.44 14.48
CA LEU A 169 2.21 8.65 14.49
C LEU A 169 1.74 9.21 15.83
N LYS A 170 2.31 8.76 16.95
CA LYS A 170 2.01 9.32 18.28
C LYS A 170 2.48 10.77 18.38
N ALA A 171 3.71 11.05 17.95
CA ALA A 171 4.30 12.39 18.02
C ALA A 171 3.52 13.43 17.20
N VAL A 172 2.89 13.03 16.09
CA VAL A 172 2.08 13.93 15.25
C VAL A 172 0.59 13.90 15.56
N GLY A 173 0.15 13.12 16.55
CA GLY A 173 -1.27 13.02 16.94
C GLY A 173 -2.14 12.18 15.99
N ALA A 174 -1.55 11.37 15.12
CA ALA A 174 -2.26 10.49 14.19
C ALA A 174 -2.42 9.05 14.68
N TRP A 175 -1.77 8.68 15.78
CA TRP A 175 -1.88 7.33 16.34
C TRP A 175 -3.29 7.04 16.84
N LEU A 176 -3.71 5.81 16.61
CA LEU A 176 -5.08 5.41 16.75
C LEU A 176 -5.15 4.15 17.62
N ALA A 177 -5.76 4.28 18.81
CA ALA A 177 -5.92 3.18 19.79
C ALA A 177 -6.70 1.99 19.22
N PRO A 178 -6.52 0.75 19.69
CA PRO A 178 -7.23 -0.43 19.16
C PRO A 178 -8.70 -0.50 19.60
N GLU A 179 -9.43 0.59 19.37
CA GLU A 179 -10.84 0.77 19.67
C GLU A 179 -11.60 0.94 18.36
N PHE A 180 -12.65 0.14 18.19
CA PHE A 180 -13.37 0.03 16.94
C PHE A 180 -14.86 0.25 17.15
N ARG A 181 -15.47 0.96 16.21
CA ARG A 181 -16.91 1.05 16.07
C ARG A 181 -17.45 -0.31 15.67
N LYS A 182 -18.52 -0.74 16.35
CA LYS A 182 -19.24 -1.96 16.01
C LYS A 182 -20.10 -1.74 14.77
N VAL A 183 -20.24 -2.79 13.97
CA VAL A 183 -21.18 -2.81 12.85
C VAL A 183 -22.47 -3.51 13.25
N ASP A 184 -23.60 -2.97 12.81
CA ASP A 184 -24.88 -3.65 12.90
C ASP A 184 -25.03 -4.58 11.70
N LEU A 185 -24.89 -5.88 11.96
CA LEU A 185 -25.06 -6.93 10.94
C LEU A 185 -26.52 -7.41 10.87
N SER A 186 -27.49 -6.73 11.49
CA SER A 186 -28.90 -7.03 11.28
C SER A 186 -29.44 -6.35 10.00
N GLY A 187 -30.50 -6.88 9.42
CA GLY A 187 -31.11 -6.33 8.21
C GLY A 187 -31.45 -7.39 7.16
N SER A 188 -31.93 -6.93 6.02
CA SER A 188 -32.32 -7.78 4.89
C SER A 188 -31.59 -7.35 3.62
N TRP A 189 -31.03 -8.32 2.91
CA TRP A 189 -30.34 -8.15 1.63
C TRP A 189 -30.85 -9.22 0.66
N PRO A 190 -30.75 -8.99 -0.67
CA PRO A 190 -31.17 -9.99 -1.66
C PRO A 190 -30.39 -11.31 -1.52
N VAL A 191 -29.13 -11.23 -1.12
CA VAL A 191 -28.23 -12.34 -0.84
C VAL A 191 -27.28 -11.98 0.30
N GLU A 192 -26.72 -12.99 0.96
CA GLU A 192 -25.77 -12.80 2.07
C GLU A 192 -24.43 -12.27 1.56
N ALA A 193 -23.96 -12.77 0.41
CA ALA A 193 -22.70 -12.33 -0.18
C ALA A 193 -22.81 -12.14 -1.70
N SER A 194 -22.01 -11.21 -2.21
CA SER A 194 -21.79 -10.99 -3.64
C SER A 194 -20.30 -11.11 -3.91
N VAL A 195 -19.90 -12.07 -4.73
CA VAL A 195 -18.54 -12.08 -5.29
C VAL A 195 -18.48 -11.02 -6.37
N VAL A 196 -17.55 -10.08 -6.28
CA VAL A 196 -17.42 -8.95 -7.21
C VAL A 196 -16.17 -9.15 -8.05
N ILE A 197 -16.35 -9.16 -9.38
CA ILE A 197 -15.29 -9.39 -10.36
C ILE A 197 -15.28 -8.21 -11.35
N PRO A 198 -14.45 -7.18 -11.12
CA PRO A 198 -14.11 -6.20 -12.15
C PRO A 198 -13.32 -6.88 -13.27
N VAL A 199 -13.72 -6.66 -14.52
CA VAL A 199 -13.03 -7.26 -15.66
C VAL A 199 -12.90 -6.30 -16.83
N ARG A 200 -11.74 -6.37 -17.49
CA ARG A 200 -11.50 -5.76 -18.80
C ARG A 200 -10.49 -6.60 -19.56
N ASN A 201 -10.89 -7.13 -20.70
CA ASN A 201 -10.04 -7.94 -21.59
C ASN A 201 -9.32 -9.09 -20.85
N ARG A 202 -10.11 -10.07 -20.40
CA ARG A 202 -9.65 -11.28 -19.69
C ARG A 202 -10.33 -12.55 -20.24
N VAL A 203 -10.50 -12.64 -21.56
CA VAL A 203 -11.21 -13.78 -22.17
C VAL A 203 -10.61 -15.13 -21.77
N SER A 204 -9.30 -15.17 -21.59
CA SER A 204 -8.53 -16.37 -21.23
C SER A 204 -8.78 -16.86 -19.81
N THR A 205 -9.25 -16.00 -18.89
CA THR A 205 -9.23 -16.30 -17.45
C THR A 205 -10.55 -16.06 -16.74
N VAL A 206 -11.40 -15.18 -17.25
CA VAL A 206 -12.66 -14.78 -16.60
C VAL A 206 -13.59 -15.96 -16.35
N ALA A 207 -13.60 -16.94 -17.27
CA ALA A 207 -14.42 -18.14 -17.12
C ALA A 207 -14.00 -18.97 -15.89
N ASP A 208 -12.71 -19.08 -15.61
CA ASP A 208 -12.21 -19.82 -14.44
C ASP A 208 -12.54 -19.08 -13.14
N ALA A 209 -12.38 -17.76 -13.13
CA ALA A 209 -12.72 -16.93 -11.98
C ALA A 209 -14.21 -17.08 -11.63
N VAL A 210 -15.11 -16.90 -12.61
CA VAL A 210 -16.56 -17.04 -12.39
C VAL A 210 -16.91 -18.47 -11.96
N LYS A 211 -16.35 -19.51 -12.59
CA LYS A 211 -16.59 -20.91 -12.19
C LYS A 211 -16.12 -21.19 -10.76
N SER A 212 -14.97 -20.65 -10.36
CA SER A 212 -14.44 -20.78 -8.99
C SER A 212 -15.34 -20.11 -7.94
N ALA A 213 -15.94 -18.97 -8.28
CA ALA A 213 -16.94 -18.33 -7.45
C ALA A 213 -18.25 -19.14 -7.37
N LEU A 214 -18.72 -19.69 -8.50
CA LEU A 214 -19.96 -20.48 -8.53
C LEU A 214 -19.86 -21.85 -7.85
N SER A 215 -18.64 -22.39 -7.73
CA SER A 215 -18.36 -23.66 -7.03
C SER A 215 -18.32 -23.53 -5.51
N GLN A 216 -18.50 -22.32 -4.95
CA GLN A 216 -18.48 -22.14 -3.50
C GLN A 216 -19.66 -22.86 -2.83
N GLU A 217 -19.36 -23.62 -1.79
CA GLU A 217 -20.32 -24.30 -0.93
C GLU A 217 -20.61 -23.42 0.28
N ALA A 218 -21.82 -22.85 0.31
CA ALA A 218 -22.24 -21.92 1.33
C ALA A 218 -23.62 -22.29 1.90
N ARG A 219 -23.78 -22.10 3.21
CA ARG A 219 -25.07 -22.26 3.92
C ARG A 219 -26.05 -21.11 3.67
N PHE A 220 -25.69 -20.16 2.82
CA PHE A 220 -26.42 -18.94 2.52
C PHE A 220 -26.45 -18.69 1.01
N ARG A 221 -27.41 -17.87 0.57
CA ARG A 221 -27.49 -17.47 -0.84
C ARG A 221 -26.40 -16.45 -1.15
N PHE A 222 -25.78 -16.58 -2.32
CA PHE A 222 -24.84 -15.61 -2.86
C PHE A 222 -25.06 -15.44 -4.37
N ASN A 223 -24.49 -14.38 -4.93
CA ASN A 223 -24.41 -14.15 -6.37
C ASN A 223 -22.98 -13.76 -6.78
N VAL A 224 -22.72 -13.72 -8.08
CA VAL A 224 -21.46 -13.26 -8.67
C VAL A 224 -21.78 -12.06 -9.57
N ILE A 225 -21.31 -10.88 -9.20
CA ILE A 225 -21.44 -9.66 -9.98
C ILE A 225 -20.15 -9.46 -10.78
N VAL A 226 -20.25 -9.61 -12.09
CA VAL A 226 -19.17 -9.33 -13.03
C VAL A 226 -19.40 -7.96 -13.64
N VAL A 227 -18.49 -7.02 -13.38
CA VAL A 227 -18.54 -5.67 -13.95
C VAL A 227 -17.55 -5.62 -15.11
N ASP A 228 -18.08 -5.76 -16.32
CA ASP A 228 -17.31 -5.74 -17.55
C ASP A 228 -17.16 -4.30 -18.05
N ASN A 229 -15.94 -3.78 -17.93
CA ASN A 229 -15.59 -2.43 -18.31
C ASN A 229 -15.24 -2.34 -19.80
N HIS A 230 -16.26 -2.64 -20.64
CA HIS A 230 -16.22 -2.54 -22.11
C HIS A 230 -15.09 -3.38 -22.73
N SER A 231 -15.06 -4.67 -22.41
CA SER A 231 -14.11 -5.59 -23.04
C SER A 231 -14.34 -5.73 -24.55
N THR A 232 -13.26 -6.00 -25.28
CA THR A 232 -13.25 -6.11 -26.75
C THR A 232 -12.57 -7.39 -27.25
N ASP A 233 -12.22 -8.31 -26.36
CA ASP A 233 -11.43 -9.53 -26.64
C ASP A 233 -12.26 -10.83 -26.61
N GLY A 234 -13.59 -10.74 -26.45
CA GLY A 234 -14.47 -11.90 -26.25
C GLY A 234 -14.91 -12.12 -24.80
N THR A 235 -14.38 -11.35 -23.84
CA THR A 235 -14.76 -11.45 -22.42
C THR A 235 -16.26 -11.25 -22.22
N THR A 236 -16.84 -10.22 -22.85
CA THR A 236 -18.26 -9.86 -22.71
C THR A 236 -19.17 -11.03 -23.10
N GLU A 237 -18.87 -11.69 -24.22
CA GLU A 237 -19.62 -12.83 -24.74
C GLU A 237 -19.52 -14.05 -23.81
N VAL A 238 -18.33 -14.31 -23.27
CA VAL A 238 -18.10 -15.39 -22.32
C VAL A 238 -18.92 -15.16 -21.05
N VAL A 239 -18.87 -13.97 -20.46
CA VAL A 239 -19.60 -13.64 -19.23
C VAL A 239 -21.11 -13.68 -19.48
N ALA A 240 -21.59 -13.13 -20.60
CA ALA A 240 -22.99 -13.17 -20.99
C ALA A 240 -23.52 -14.60 -21.16
N SER A 241 -22.72 -15.49 -21.77
CA SER A 241 -23.07 -16.90 -21.92
C SER A 241 -23.21 -17.61 -20.57
N ILE A 242 -22.31 -17.34 -19.63
CA ILE A 242 -22.39 -17.90 -18.26
C ILE A 242 -23.63 -17.35 -17.53
N ALA A 243 -23.90 -16.04 -17.63
CA ALA A 243 -25.08 -15.42 -17.01
C ALA A 243 -26.40 -15.92 -17.59
N ALA A 244 -26.44 -16.32 -18.86
CA ALA A 244 -27.61 -16.96 -19.46
C ALA A 244 -27.83 -18.39 -18.95
N ALA A 245 -26.79 -19.06 -18.46
CA ALA A 245 -26.83 -20.43 -17.98
C ALA A 245 -27.02 -20.56 -16.45
N ASP A 246 -26.60 -19.56 -15.67
CA ASP A 246 -26.70 -19.54 -14.19
C ASP A 246 -27.19 -18.15 -13.71
N ASP A 247 -28.38 -18.12 -13.10
CA ASP A 247 -29.05 -16.89 -12.65
C ASP A 247 -28.34 -16.19 -11.48
N ARG A 248 -27.37 -16.86 -10.84
CA ARG A 248 -26.50 -16.26 -9.83
C ARG A 248 -25.48 -15.32 -10.45
N VAL A 249 -25.20 -15.38 -11.75
CA VAL A 249 -24.24 -14.49 -12.41
C VAL A 249 -24.95 -13.26 -12.94
N ILE A 250 -24.53 -12.10 -12.43
CA ILE A 250 -25.02 -10.79 -12.81
C ILE A 250 -23.93 -10.14 -13.66
N HIS A 251 -24.18 -10.05 -14.96
CA HIS A 251 -23.31 -9.33 -15.89
C HIS A 251 -23.73 -7.87 -15.97
N ILE A 252 -22.83 -6.94 -15.64
CA ILE A 252 -23.03 -5.50 -15.72
C ILE A 252 -21.99 -4.93 -16.69
N VAL A 253 -22.46 -4.28 -17.75
CA VAL A 253 -21.65 -3.36 -18.55
C VAL A 253 -22.01 -1.95 -18.12
N PRO A 254 -21.11 -1.19 -17.46
CA PRO A 254 -21.41 0.17 -17.03
C PRO A 254 -21.71 1.09 -18.20
N GLU A 255 -22.53 2.12 -17.97
CA GLU A 255 -22.82 3.15 -18.98
C GLU A 255 -21.56 3.96 -19.35
N SER A 256 -20.70 4.24 -18.37
CA SER A 256 -19.40 4.90 -18.58
C SER A 256 -18.35 3.91 -19.03
N ASP A 257 -17.52 4.32 -20.00
CA ASP A 257 -16.38 3.57 -20.55
C ASP A 257 -15.02 4.05 -20.01
N THR A 258 -15.03 4.97 -19.03
CA THR A 258 -13.83 5.58 -18.44
C THR A 258 -13.58 5.14 -17.00
N LEU A 259 -14.31 4.16 -16.49
CA LEU A 259 -14.14 3.69 -15.11
C LEU A 259 -12.78 3.01 -14.93
N GLY A 260 -12.15 3.27 -13.79
CA GLY A 260 -11.09 2.44 -13.24
C GLY A 260 -11.66 1.24 -12.49
N ILE A 261 -10.77 0.51 -11.81
CA ILE A 261 -11.13 -0.65 -10.97
C ILE A 261 -12.04 -0.20 -9.82
N GLY A 262 -11.71 0.92 -9.17
CA GLY A 262 -12.53 1.48 -8.09
C GLY A 262 -13.93 1.90 -8.56
N GLY A 263 -14.06 2.47 -9.75
CA GLY A 263 -15.35 2.75 -10.39
C GLY A 263 -16.16 1.48 -10.61
N CYS A 264 -15.54 0.41 -11.11
CA CYS A 264 -16.19 -0.89 -11.28
C CYS A 264 -16.68 -1.48 -9.95
N TRP A 265 -15.88 -1.38 -8.89
CA TRP A 265 -16.29 -1.74 -7.53
C TRP A 265 -17.51 -0.94 -7.08
N ASN A 266 -17.50 0.38 -7.26
CA ASN A 266 -18.63 1.24 -6.90
C ASN A 266 -19.90 0.88 -7.69
N ARG A 267 -19.77 0.52 -8.98
CA ARG A 267 -20.90 0.04 -9.78
C ARG A 267 -21.49 -1.25 -9.22
N ALA A 268 -20.66 -2.20 -8.79
CA ALA A 268 -21.14 -3.41 -8.14
C ALA A 268 -21.79 -3.11 -6.79
N LEU A 269 -21.15 -2.30 -5.94
CA LEU A 269 -21.64 -1.97 -4.60
C LEU A 269 -23.00 -1.25 -4.64
N THR A 270 -23.19 -0.34 -5.59
CA THR A 270 -24.43 0.45 -5.71
C THR A 270 -25.55 -0.27 -6.46
N ASP A 271 -25.28 -1.45 -7.05
CA ASP A 271 -26.32 -2.28 -7.63
C ASP A 271 -27.24 -2.84 -6.54
N SER A 272 -28.55 -2.76 -6.78
CA SER A 272 -29.59 -3.27 -5.87
C SER A 272 -29.48 -4.76 -5.53
N ARG A 273 -28.79 -5.54 -6.38
CA ARG A 273 -28.57 -6.97 -6.21
C ARG A 273 -27.32 -7.29 -5.39
N CYS A 274 -26.50 -6.29 -5.05
CA CYS A 274 -25.34 -6.48 -4.20
C CYS A 274 -25.77 -6.79 -2.77
N GLY A 275 -25.24 -7.91 -2.25
CA GLY A 275 -25.61 -8.51 -0.98
C GLY A 275 -25.10 -7.75 0.23
N LYS A 276 -25.16 -8.42 1.37
CA LYS A 276 -24.69 -7.88 2.66
C LYS A 276 -23.18 -7.73 2.70
N PHE A 277 -22.47 -8.70 2.15
CA PHE A 277 -21.01 -8.68 2.03
C PHE A 277 -20.59 -8.69 0.57
N ALA A 278 -19.72 -7.78 0.16
CA ALA A 278 -19.08 -7.79 -1.15
C ALA A 278 -17.68 -8.42 -1.03
N VAL A 279 -17.38 -9.44 -1.81
CA VAL A 279 -16.15 -10.25 -1.70
C VAL A 279 -15.37 -10.16 -2.99
N GLN A 280 -14.09 -9.80 -2.91
CA GLN A 280 -13.22 -9.69 -4.08
C GLN A 280 -12.97 -11.04 -4.73
N LEU A 281 -12.97 -11.04 -6.05
CA LEU A 281 -12.23 -12.00 -6.87
C LEU A 281 -11.71 -11.28 -8.12
N ASP A 282 -10.40 -11.23 -8.34
CA ASP A 282 -9.86 -10.62 -9.56
C ASP A 282 -10.12 -11.56 -10.76
N SER A 283 -10.34 -10.98 -11.94
CA SER A 283 -10.80 -11.69 -13.14
C SER A 283 -9.76 -12.64 -13.75
N ASP A 284 -8.55 -12.59 -13.21
CA ASP A 284 -7.40 -13.41 -13.56
C ASP A 284 -7.09 -14.49 -12.52
N ASP A 285 -7.80 -14.52 -11.39
CA ASP A 285 -7.48 -15.36 -10.24
C ASP A 285 -8.61 -16.33 -9.88
N VAL A 286 -8.38 -17.21 -8.90
CA VAL A 286 -9.36 -18.20 -8.43
C VAL A 286 -9.31 -18.37 -6.91
N TYR A 287 -10.43 -18.76 -6.31
CA TYR A 287 -10.44 -19.20 -4.91
C TYR A 287 -9.69 -20.53 -4.75
N SER A 288 -9.06 -20.67 -3.59
CA SER A 288 -8.23 -21.84 -3.25
C SER A 288 -9.02 -23.15 -3.08
N ASP A 289 -10.25 -23.07 -2.59
CA ASP A 289 -11.16 -24.20 -2.38
C ASP A 289 -12.63 -23.73 -2.38
N THR A 290 -13.58 -24.67 -2.19
CA THR A 290 -15.03 -24.40 -2.22
C THR A 290 -15.59 -23.80 -0.92
N SER A 291 -14.79 -23.68 0.14
CA SER A 291 -15.21 -23.20 1.47
C SER A 291 -14.89 -21.72 1.74
N VAL A 292 -14.17 -21.07 0.84
CA VAL A 292 -13.63 -19.70 1.01
C VAL A 292 -14.72 -18.69 1.36
N LEU A 293 -15.84 -18.70 0.64
CA LEU A 293 -16.91 -17.74 0.88
C LEU A 293 -17.55 -17.92 2.28
N THR A 294 -17.74 -19.17 2.72
CA THR A 294 -18.22 -19.49 4.06
C THR A 294 -17.27 -18.96 5.13
N ARG A 295 -15.96 -19.19 4.96
CA ARG A 295 -14.93 -18.74 5.90
C ARG A 295 -14.89 -17.21 6.02
N ILE A 296 -15.01 -16.49 4.91
CA ILE A 296 -15.07 -15.02 4.88
C ILE A 296 -16.31 -14.50 5.60
N VAL A 297 -17.49 -15.06 5.31
CA VAL A 297 -18.75 -14.62 5.93
C VAL A 297 -18.76 -14.93 7.42
N ASP A 298 -18.31 -16.11 7.83
CA ASP A 298 -18.22 -16.48 9.25
C ASP A 298 -17.27 -15.54 10.01
N GLU A 299 -16.20 -15.04 9.39
CA GLU A 299 -15.28 -14.06 9.99
C GLU A 299 -15.95 -12.71 10.27
N PHE A 300 -16.83 -12.23 9.39
CA PHE A 300 -17.61 -11.01 9.65
C PHE A 300 -18.44 -11.13 10.92
N TYR A 301 -19.11 -12.26 11.09
CA TYR A 301 -19.94 -12.54 12.25
C TYR A 301 -19.11 -12.76 13.52
N ARG A 302 -18.01 -13.52 13.42
CA ARG A 302 -17.12 -13.85 14.54
C ARG A 302 -16.45 -12.60 15.12
N SER A 303 -15.93 -11.74 14.25
CA SER A 303 -15.09 -10.60 14.65
C SER A 303 -15.85 -9.27 14.73
N ASN A 304 -17.12 -9.22 14.29
CA ASN A 304 -17.93 -8.01 14.15
C ASN A 304 -17.13 -6.88 13.47
N CYS A 305 -16.65 -7.16 12.26
CA CYS A 305 -15.77 -6.28 11.50
C CYS A 305 -16.50 -5.68 10.28
N ALA A 306 -15.96 -4.60 9.72
CA ALA A 306 -16.50 -3.98 8.50
C ALA A 306 -15.78 -4.46 7.23
N MET A 307 -14.62 -5.09 7.39
CA MET A 307 -13.82 -5.63 6.30
C MET A 307 -13.11 -6.90 6.78
N VAL A 308 -12.95 -7.86 5.88
CA VAL A 308 -12.15 -9.08 6.10
C VAL A 308 -11.05 -9.12 5.06
N VAL A 309 -9.84 -9.49 5.47
CA VAL A 309 -8.73 -9.68 4.55
C VAL A 309 -8.09 -11.04 4.78
N GLY A 310 -7.97 -11.79 3.70
CA GLY A 310 -7.34 -13.10 3.69
C GLY A 310 -5.85 -13.08 3.37
N SER A 311 -5.34 -14.30 3.23
CA SER A 311 -4.02 -14.61 2.68
C SER A 311 -4.17 -15.23 1.31
N TYR A 312 -3.17 -15.06 0.45
CA TYR A 312 -3.16 -15.62 -0.89
C TYR A 312 -1.85 -16.32 -1.20
N MET A 313 -1.87 -17.21 -2.20
CA MET A 313 -0.68 -17.88 -2.71
C MET A 313 -0.42 -17.40 -4.13
N LEU A 314 0.82 -17.01 -4.41
CA LEU A 314 1.24 -16.77 -5.79
C LEU A 314 1.39 -18.10 -6.50
N THR A 315 0.78 -18.21 -7.67
CA THR A 315 0.87 -19.41 -8.51
C THR A 315 1.16 -19.06 -9.96
N ASP A 316 1.61 -20.04 -10.74
CA ASP A 316 1.50 -19.97 -12.19
C ASP A 316 0.03 -20.14 -12.64
N PHE A 317 -0.18 -20.19 -13.96
CA PHE A 317 -1.50 -20.40 -14.54
C PHE A 317 -2.13 -21.74 -14.16
N ASP A 318 -1.31 -22.78 -14.00
CA ASP A 318 -1.70 -24.15 -13.65
C ASP A 318 -1.87 -24.36 -12.13
N LYS A 319 -1.79 -23.28 -11.35
CA LYS A 319 -1.95 -23.25 -9.88
C LYS A 319 -0.77 -23.86 -9.11
N ASN A 320 0.38 -24.04 -9.75
CA ASN A 320 1.60 -24.43 -9.05
C ASN A 320 2.17 -23.22 -8.30
N PRO A 321 2.59 -23.35 -7.04
CA PRO A 321 3.15 -22.24 -6.28
C PRO A 321 4.41 -21.66 -6.92
N ILE A 322 4.52 -20.33 -6.95
CA ILE A 322 5.73 -19.62 -7.40
C ILE A 322 6.28 -18.73 -6.27
N PRO A 323 7.61 -18.46 -6.24
CA PRO A 323 8.19 -17.60 -5.21
C PRO A 323 7.57 -16.19 -5.18
N PRO A 324 7.46 -15.54 -3.99
CA PRO A 324 7.79 -16.06 -2.65
C PRO A 324 6.78 -17.06 -2.04
N GLY A 325 5.71 -17.42 -2.74
CA GLY A 325 4.69 -18.36 -2.27
C GLY A 325 3.51 -17.68 -1.58
N VAL A 326 3.30 -17.99 -0.30
CA VAL A 326 2.18 -17.46 0.49
C VAL A 326 2.46 -16.02 0.94
N ILE A 327 1.47 -15.15 0.76
CA ILE A 327 1.45 -13.78 1.25
C ILE A 327 0.30 -13.67 2.27
N ASP A 328 0.65 -13.49 3.56
CA ASP A 328 -0.32 -13.56 4.66
C ASP A 328 -0.41 -12.31 5.54
N HIS A 329 0.49 -11.35 5.33
CA HIS A 329 0.55 -10.09 6.07
C HIS A 329 0.44 -10.26 7.60
N ARG A 330 1.23 -11.19 8.16
CA ARG A 330 1.27 -11.46 9.62
C ARG A 330 1.72 -10.28 10.47
N GLU A 331 2.25 -9.23 9.86
CA GLU A 331 2.51 -7.94 10.51
C GLU A 331 1.23 -7.21 10.95
N TRP A 332 0.05 -7.61 10.48
CA TRP A 332 -1.21 -7.10 10.99
C TRP A 332 -1.54 -7.69 12.36
N THR A 333 -1.77 -6.82 13.36
CA THR A 333 -2.25 -7.22 14.70
C THR A 333 -3.49 -6.43 15.09
N ASP A 334 -4.34 -6.96 15.96
CA ASP A 334 -5.48 -6.20 16.51
C ASP A 334 -5.03 -4.96 17.30
N ALA A 335 -3.82 -5.01 17.88
CA ALA A 335 -3.28 -3.93 18.70
C ALA A 335 -2.79 -2.73 17.87
N ASN A 336 -2.17 -2.96 16.71
CA ASN A 336 -1.49 -1.89 15.97
C ASN A 336 -1.60 -2.00 14.43
N GLY A 337 -2.27 -3.00 13.89
CA GLY A 337 -2.40 -3.23 12.44
C GLY A 337 -2.91 -2.01 11.69
N ARG A 338 -3.90 -1.29 12.23
CA ARG A 338 -4.43 -0.05 11.63
C ARG A 338 -3.43 1.10 11.55
N ASN A 339 -2.42 1.12 12.42
CA ASN A 339 -1.34 2.11 12.39
C ASN A 339 -0.23 1.63 11.45
N ASN A 340 0.16 0.36 11.53
CA ASN A 340 1.14 -0.25 10.64
C ASN A 340 0.69 -0.24 9.16
N ALA A 341 -0.63 -0.22 8.92
CA ALA A 341 -1.22 -0.05 7.60
C ALA A 341 -0.70 1.17 6.83
N LEU A 342 -0.38 2.28 7.52
CA LEU A 342 0.16 3.48 6.89
C LEU A 342 1.61 3.31 6.42
N ARG A 343 2.33 2.34 6.98
CA ARG A 343 3.73 2.03 6.63
C ARG A 343 3.84 1.07 5.45
N VAL A 344 3.05 0.01 5.45
CA VAL A 344 3.15 -1.08 4.46
C VAL A 344 2.44 -0.74 3.13
N ASN A 345 2.77 -1.47 2.06
CA ASN A 345 2.28 -1.20 0.69
C ASN A 345 0.99 -1.92 0.29
N GLY A 346 0.46 -2.77 1.15
CA GLY A 346 -0.78 -3.51 0.91
C GLY A 346 -1.29 -4.15 2.18
N LEU A 347 -2.57 -4.55 2.15
CA LEU A 347 -3.22 -5.20 3.29
C LEU A 347 -3.41 -6.71 3.09
N GLY A 348 -3.13 -7.24 1.90
CA GLY A 348 -3.38 -8.65 1.54
C GLY A 348 -4.71 -8.84 0.81
N ALA A 349 -4.94 -10.05 0.30
CA ALA A 349 -6.09 -10.42 -0.53
C ALA A 349 -6.55 -11.86 -0.20
N PRO A 350 -7.81 -12.25 -0.50
CA PRO A 350 -8.87 -11.41 -1.04
C PRO A 350 -9.42 -10.49 0.05
N ARG A 351 -10.03 -9.37 -0.37
CA ARG A 351 -10.70 -8.43 0.53
C ARG A 351 -12.19 -8.63 0.44
N ALA A 352 -12.87 -8.54 1.57
CA ALA A 352 -14.33 -8.52 1.62
C ALA A 352 -14.80 -7.36 2.48
N PHE A 353 -16.00 -6.86 2.20
CA PHE A 353 -16.51 -5.63 2.76
C PHE A 353 -17.97 -5.77 3.19
N PHE A 354 -18.32 -5.21 4.35
CA PHE A 354 -19.70 -5.00 4.74
C PHE A 354 -20.29 -3.84 3.94
N THR A 355 -21.29 -4.13 3.11
CA THR A 355 -21.70 -3.22 2.03
C THR A 355 -22.23 -1.87 2.49
N PRO A 356 -22.95 -1.70 3.61
CA PRO A 356 -23.34 -0.37 4.10
C PRO A 356 -22.14 0.55 4.36
N VAL A 357 -21.10 0.04 5.01
CA VAL A 357 -19.91 0.85 5.34
C VAL A 357 -19.19 1.31 4.07
N VAL A 358 -18.98 0.40 3.10
CA VAL A 358 -18.26 0.76 1.88
C VAL A 358 -19.09 1.54 0.87
N ARG A 359 -20.43 1.52 0.97
CA ARG A 359 -21.32 2.42 0.22
C ARG A 359 -21.25 3.86 0.72
N ASP A 360 -21.00 4.06 2.02
CA ASP A 360 -20.81 5.40 2.59
C ASP A 360 -19.43 5.99 2.24
N ILE A 361 -18.41 5.13 2.08
CA ILE A 361 -17.04 5.55 1.77
C ILE A 361 -16.80 5.69 0.25
N LEU A 362 -17.21 4.67 -0.51
CA LEU A 362 -16.88 4.42 -1.92
C LEU A 362 -15.37 4.31 -2.23
N PHE A 363 -15.05 3.51 -3.25
CA PHE A 363 -13.68 3.41 -3.75
C PHE A 363 -13.30 4.66 -4.55
N PRO A 364 -12.04 5.14 -4.46
CA PRO A 364 -11.56 6.12 -5.43
C PRO A 364 -11.48 5.49 -6.81
N ASP A 365 -11.91 6.21 -7.85
CA ASP A 365 -11.93 5.67 -9.21
C ASP A 365 -10.53 5.71 -9.85
N THR A 366 -9.76 4.67 -9.59
CA THR A 366 -8.41 4.43 -10.10
C THR A 366 -8.21 2.94 -10.40
N CYS A 367 -7.10 2.60 -11.05
CA CYS A 367 -6.69 1.21 -11.30
C CYS A 367 -5.52 0.76 -10.43
N TYR A 368 -5.12 1.57 -9.45
CA TYR A 368 -4.09 1.21 -8.49
C TYR A 368 -4.30 1.93 -7.16
N GLY A 369 -4.33 1.17 -6.06
CA GLY A 369 -4.38 1.68 -4.69
C GLY A 369 -5.78 2.00 -4.17
N GLU A 370 -6.83 1.72 -4.95
CA GLU A 370 -8.23 1.86 -4.54
C GLU A 370 -8.58 0.94 -3.35
N ASP A 371 -8.07 -0.28 -3.35
CA ASP A 371 -8.20 -1.25 -2.27
C ASP A 371 -7.53 -0.77 -0.97
N TYR A 372 -6.34 -0.20 -1.11
CA TYR A 372 -5.56 0.37 -0.02
C TYR A 372 -6.24 1.61 0.57
N ALA A 373 -6.76 2.51 -0.27
CA ALA A 373 -7.55 3.66 0.17
C ALA A 373 -8.77 3.23 0.99
N MET A 374 -9.53 2.24 0.49
CA MET A 374 -10.69 1.69 1.19
C MET A 374 -10.29 1.07 2.53
N GLY A 375 -9.23 0.27 2.55
CA GLY A 375 -8.73 -0.35 3.77
C GLY A 375 -8.27 0.65 4.84
N LEU A 376 -7.58 1.73 4.44
CA LEU A 376 -7.21 2.83 5.33
C LEU A 376 -8.46 3.48 5.94
N ALA A 377 -9.43 3.88 5.10
CA ALA A 377 -10.66 4.52 5.53
C ALA A 377 -11.49 3.63 6.47
N VAL A 378 -11.62 2.34 6.17
CA VAL A 378 -12.32 1.39 7.05
C VAL A 378 -11.57 1.23 8.38
N SER A 379 -10.24 1.05 8.35
CA SER A 379 -9.43 0.81 9.56
C SER A 379 -9.39 1.99 10.55
N ARG A 380 -9.71 3.19 10.06
CA ARG A 380 -9.82 4.42 10.88
C ARG A 380 -10.90 4.28 11.96
N GLU A 381 -12.02 3.64 11.62
CA GLU A 381 -13.19 3.55 12.50
C GLU A 381 -13.57 2.12 12.88
N TYR A 382 -13.40 1.16 11.97
CA TYR A 382 -13.93 -0.19 12.12
C TYR A 382 -12.81 -1.22 12.18
N ARG A 383 -13.13 -2.38 12.78
CA ARG A 383 -12.21 -3.52 12.80
C ARG A 383 -12.09 -4.11 11.41
N ILE A 384 -10.87 -4.58 11.08
CA ILE A 384 -10.60 -5.46 9.95
C ILE A 384 -10.31 -6.86 10.49
N GLY A 385 -11.11 -7.84 10.08
CA GLY A 385 -10.89 -9.26 10.37
C GLY A 385 -9.79 -9.87 9.49
N ARG A 386 -9.10 -10.89 10.00
CA ARG A 386 -7.98 -11.54 9.32
C ARG A 386 -8.21 -13.04 9.20
N ILE A 387 -7.93 -13.58 8.01
CA ILE A 387 -7.87 -15.03 7.78
C ILE A 387 -6.47 -15.35 7.23
N TYR A 388 -5.72 -16.17 7.97
CA TYR A 388 -4.31 -16.46 7.64
C TYR A 388 -4.10 -17.73 6.82
N ASP A 389 -5.13 -18.56 6.63
CA ASP A 389 -5.02 -19.63 5.63
C ASP A 389 -5.24 -19.05 4.23
N VAL A 390 -4.62 -19.67 3.24
CA VAL A 390 -4.76 -19.29 1.84
C VAL A 390 -6.24 -19.39 1.46
N LEU A 391 -6.79 -18.29 0.96
CA LEU A 391 -8.15 -18.20 0.44
C LEU A 391 -8.17 -18.12 -1.10
N TYR A 392 -7.06 -17.71 -1.68
CA TYR A 392 -7.01 -17.15 -3.01
C TYR A 392 -5.70 -17.50 -3.70
N LEU A 393 -5.77 -17.87 -4.98
CA LEU A 393 -4.61 -18.17 -5.81
C LEU A 393 -4.43 -17.02 -6.80
N CYS A 394 -3.38 -16.23 -6.55
CA CYS A 394 -3.00 -15.11 -7.41
C CYS A 394 -2.12 -15.67 -8.55
N ARG A 395 -2.73 -15.85 -9.72
CA ARG A 395 -2.11 -16.45 -10.90
C ARG A 395 -1.24 -15.43 -11.62
N ARG A 396 -0.02 -15.84 -11.95
CA ARG A 396 0.93 -15.07 -12.77
C ARG A 396 1.20 -15.80 -14.09
N TRP A 397 1.20 -15.07 -15.20
CA TRP A 397 1.55 -15.59 -16.54
C TRP A 397 2.22 -14.51 -17.41
N GLU A 398 2.79 -14.92 -18.54
CA GLU A 398 3.36 -14.04 -19.57
C GLU A 398 2.27 -13.12 -20.15
N GLY A 399 2.14 -11.92 -19.55
CA GLY A 399 1.05 -10.99 -19.84
C GLY A 399 0.56 -10.22 -18.61
N ASN A 400 0.90 -10.66 -17.39
CA ASN A 400 0.65 -9.86 -16.20
C ASN A 400 1.49 -8.58 -16.20
N SER A 401 0.82 -7.44 -16.11
CA SER A 401 1.37 -6.09 -16.22
C SER A 401 2.39 -5.69 -15.14
N ASP A 402 2.66 -6.55 -14.16
CA ASP A 402 3.35 -6.17 -12.92
C ASP A 402 4.79 -6.70 -12.79
N ALA A 403 5.27 -7.56 -13.71
CA ALA A 403 6.58 -8.20 -13.54
C ALA A 403 7.78 -7.27 -13.85
N SER A 404 7.56 -6.14 -14.52
CA SER A 404 8.61 -5.17 -14.85
C SER A 404 8.01 -3.79 -15.15
N LEU A 405 7.46 -3.12 -14.14
CA LEU A 405 6.97 -1.74 -14.29
C LEU A 405 8.14 -0.81 -14.65
N SER A 406 7.91 0.13 -15.58
CA SER A 406 8.86 1.23 -15.79
C SER A 406 8.99 2.05 -14.51
N LEU A 407 10.16 2.69 -14.31
CA LEU A 407 10.38 3.58 -13.17
C LEU A 407 9.28 4.65 -13.06
N ASP A 408 8.86 5.23 -14.18
CA ASP A 408 7.78 6.22 -14.22
C ASP A 408 6.46 5.68 -13.69
N ARG A 409 6.10 4.43 -14.05
CA ARG A 409 4.86 3.80 -13.57
C ARG A 409 4.97 3.43 -12.09
N LEU A 410 6.13 2.94 -11.64
CA LEU A 410 6.40 2.67 -10.23
C LEU A 410 6.29 3.95 -9.39
N ASN A 411 6.88 5.04 -9.88
CA ASN A 411 6.83 6.35 -9.26
C ASN A 411 5.41 6.90 -9.20
N ALA A 412 4.63 6.81 -10.27
CA ALA A 412 3.23 7.24 -10.28
C ALA A 412 2.40 6.46 -9.24
N ASN A 413 2.60 5.13 -9.16
CA ASN A 413 1.93 4.27 -8.20
C ASN A 413 2.30 4.61 -6.75
N ASN A 414 3.59 4.79 -6.48
CA ASN A 414 4.09 5.16 -5.15
C ASN A 414 3.61 6.54 -4.73
N LEU A 415 3.69 7.54 -5.62
CA LEU A 415 3.22 8.90 -5.36
C LEU A 415 1.74 8.92 -5.00
N TYR A 416 0.91 8.16 -5.71
CA TYR A 416 -0.52 8.07 -5.40
C TYR A 416 -0.77 7.45 -4.02
N LYS A 417 -0.13 6.31 -3.70
CA LYS A 417 -0.28 5.70 -2.37
C LYS A 417 0.27 6.57 -1.24
N ASP A 418 1.37 7.28 -1.47
CA ASP A 418 1.93 8.23 -0.50
C ASP A 418 1.00 9.44 -0.30
N THR A 419 0.27 9.84 -1.34
CA THR A 419 -0.80 10.84 -1.23
C THR A 419 -1.96 10.33 -0.39
N LEU A 420 -2.42 9.10 -0.61
CA LEU A 420 -3.46 8.46 0.20
C LEU A 420 -3.08 8.39 1.69
N ARG A 421 -1.82 8.04 1.98
CA ARG A 421 -1.26 8.01 3.35
C ARG A 421 -1.31 9.38 4.00
N SER A 422 -0.93 10.43 3.27
CA SER A 422 -0.95 11.81 3.76
C SER A 422 -2.36 12.29 4.07
N TRP A 423 -3.35 12.01 3.20
CA TRP A 423 -4.75 12.34 3.48
C TRP A 423 -5.30 11.59 4.69
N GLU A 424 -4.98 10.30 4.82
CA GLU A 424 -5.40 9.52 5.97
C GLU A 424 -4.71 9.99 7.26
N LEU A 425 -3.42 10.36 7.22
CA LEU A 425 -2.70 10.93 8.35
C LEU A 425 -3.40 12.18 8.86
N GLU A 426 -3.71 13.13 7.98
CA GLU A 426 -4.44 14.36 8.33
C GLU A 426 -5.84 14.07 8.87
N ALA A 427 -6.57 13.11 8.29
CA ALA A 427 -7.87 12.69 8.79
C ALA A 427 -7.79 12.16 10.23
N ARG A 428 -6.75 11.39 10.57
CA ARG A 428 -6.52 10.87 11.93
C ARG A 428 -6.13 11.96 12.93
N ILE A 429 -5.28 12.91 12.50
CA ILE A 429 -4.90 14.06 13.33
C ILE A 429 -6.14 14.87 13.69
N ASN A 430 -6.99 15.18 12.70
CA ASN A 430 -8.24 15.90 12.93
C ASN A 430 -9.18 15.11 13.85
N LEU A 431 -9.37 13.81 13.60
CA LEU A 431 -10.21 12.94 14.44
C LEU A 431 -9.76 12.94 15.91
N ASN A 432 -8.46 12.83 16.17
CA ASN A 432 -7.94 12.83 17.53
C ASN A 432 -8.03 14.20 18.19
N ARG A 433 -7.81 15.30 17.45
CA ARG A 433 -8.01 16.65 17.96
C ARG A 433 -9.46 16.85 18.40
N ASP A 434 -10.42 16.48 17.57
CA ASP A 434 -11.85 16.66 17.86
C ASP A 434 -12.29 15.83 19.08
N ARG A 435 -11.70 14.64 19.29
CA ARG A 435 -11.92 13.81 20.49
C ARG A 435 -11.34 14.39 21.78
N HIS A 436 -10.32 15.24 21.69
CA HIS A 436 -9.74 15.93 22.84
C HIS A 436 -10.51 17.20 23.20
N GLU A 437 -11.25 17.78 22.26
CA GLU A 437 -12.06 18.98 22.45
C GLU A 437 -13.50 18.69 22.92
N ALA A 438 -14.01 17.47 22.66
CA ALA A 438 -15.30 16.97 23.13
C ALA A 438 -15.22 16.35 24.54
#